data_AF-A0A3D2EU22-F1
#
_entry.id   AF-A0A3D2EU22-F1
#
_cell.length_a   1.000
_cell.length_b   1.000
_cell.length_c   1.000
_cell.angle_alpha   90.00
_cell.angle_beta   90.00
_cell.angle_gamma   90.00
#
_symmetry.space_group_name_H-M   'P 1'
#
loop_
_entity.id
_entity.type
_entity.pdbx_description
1 polymer ?
#
loop_
_entity_poly.entity_id
_entity_poly.type
_entity_poly.pdbx_seq_one_letter_code
_entity_poly.pdbx_strand_id
1 'polypeptide(L)'
;MKIKLLAVGNKMPPWVTAGYQEYAKRLPAYMQLQLQELPLGFRGASADPAKALQQEGDAMLAAIAQDDRVVALDVKGKAWSTEELAKQCADWQMDGRNVSLLVGGPNGLASS
;
A
#
# COMPACT_ATOMS: atom_id res chain seq x y z
N MET A 1 -3.54 2.05 -16.36
CA MET A 1 -3.83 1.74 -14.95
C MET A 1 -2.79 2.42 -14.07
N LYS A 2 -3.16 2.97 -12.92
CA LYS A 2 -2.21 3.42 -11.89
C LYS A 2 -2.21 2.44 -10.73
N ILE A 3 -1.04 2.19 -10.15
CA ILE A 3 -0.85 1.44 -8.91
C ILE A 3 -0.47 2.45 -7.84
N LYS A 4 -1.34 2.66 -6.86
CA LYS A 4 -1.09 3.48 -5.68
C LYS A 4 -0.60 2.57 -4.56
N LEU A 5 0.58 2.85 -4.03
CA LEU A 5 1.11 2.21 -2.84
C LEU A 5 0.83 3.12 -1.65
N LEU A 6 -0.19 2.78 -0.87
CA LEU A 6 -0.60 3.50 0.34
C LEU A 6 0.11 2.85 1.54
N ALA A 7 1.18 3.48 2.02
CA ALA A 7 2.04 2.92 3.05
C ALA A 7 2.03 3.78 4.31
N VAL A 8 1.80 3.16 5.46
CA VAL A 8 1.93 3.85 6.76
C VAL A 8 3.38 3.91 7.18
N GLY A 9 3.82 5.13 7.50
CA GLY A 9 5.21 5.44 7.80
C GLY A 9 5.70 6.57 6.91
N ASN A 10 6.38 7.52 7.53
CA ASN A 10 7.09 8.58 6.83
C ASN A 10 8.58 8.50 7.18
N LYS A 11 9.43 9.11 6.36
CA LYS A 11 10.89 9.19 6.57
C LYS A 11 11.59 7.83 6.46
N MET A 12 11.34 7.12 5.37
CA MET A 12 12.12 5.92 5.04
C MET A 12 13.61 6.26 4.91
N PRO A 13 14.52 5.35 5.33
CA PRO A 13 15.95 5.54 5.13
C PRO A 13 16.29 5.78 3.64
N PRO A 14 17.32 6.58 3.31
CA PRO A 14 17.65 6.91 1.92
C PRO A 14 17.82 5.70 1.00
N TRP A 15 18.37 4.59 1.52
CA TRP A 15 18.55 3.35 0.76
C TRP A 15 17.21 2.68 0.38
N VAL A 16 16.17 2.79 1.23
CA VAL A 16 14.82 2.28 0.93
C VAL A 16 14.20 3.11 -0.18
N THR A 17 14.26 4.44 -0.05
CA THR A 17 13.74 5.36 -1.06
C THR A 17 14.43 5.16 -2.41
N ALA A 18 15.75 5.00 -2.42
CA ALA A 18 16.52 4.71 -3.63
C ALA A 18 16.10 3.37 -4.27
N GLY A 19 15.95 2.32 -3.46
CA GLY A 19 15.45 1.02 -3.91
C GLY A 19 14.05 1.12 -4.54
N TYR A 20 13.11 1.78 -3.86
CA TYR A 20 11.78 2.03 -4.40
C TYR A 20 11.84 2.75 -5.76
N GLN A 21 12.60 3.84 -5.85
CA GLN A 21 12.73 4.62 -7.08
C GLN A 21 13.32 3.81 -8.24
N GLU A 22 14.30 2.95 -7.95
CA GLU A 22 14.93 2.07 -8.95
C GLU A 22 13.92 1.13 -9.61
N TYR A 23 12.96 0.59 -8.85
CA TYR A 23 11.91 -0.28 -9.39
C TYR A 23 10.73 0.51 -9.97
N ALA A 24 10.32 1.60 -9.32
CA ALA A 24 9.19 2.41 -9.76
C ALA A 24 9.43 2.99 -11.17
N LYS A 25 10.65 3.43 -11.49
CA LYS A 25 11.00 3.98 -12.82
C LYS A 25 11.07 2.92 -13.94
N ARG A 26 11.21 1.64 -13.59
CA ARG A 26 11.26 0.53 -14.58
C ARG A 26 9.87 0.13 -15.06
N LEU A 27 8.83 0.52 -14.32
CA LEU A 27 7.46 0.24 -14.72
C LEU A 27 7.06 1.09 -15.92
N PRO A 28 6.33 0.51 -16.89
CA PRO A 28 5.97 1.19 -18.11
C PRO A 28 4.92 2.28 -17.86
N ALA A 29 4.83 3.26 -18.77
CA ALA A 29 3.92 4.39 -18.63
C ALA A 29 2.44 4.01 -18.48
N TYR A 30 2.03 2.84 -18.97
CA TYR A 30 0.65 2.34 -18.82
C TYR A 30 0.35 1.70 -17.45
N MET A 31 1.39 1.46 -16.62
CA MET A 31 1.32 0.86 -15.28
C MET A 31 2.24 1.64 -14.32
N GLN A 32 1.85 2.85 -13.94
CA GLN A 32 2.67 3.70 -13.08
C GLN A 32 2.49 3.35 -11.60
N LEU A 33 3.59 3.18 -10.87
CA LEU A 33 3.60 3.04 -9.41
C LEU A 33 3.76 4.41 -8.74
N GLN A 34 2.83 4.75 -7.86
CA GLN A 34 2.80 6.00 -7.12
C GLN A 34 2.77 5.71 -5.63
N LEU A 35 3.75 6.22 -4.89
CA LEU A 35 3.80 6.08 -3.44
C LEU A 35 3.08 7.26 -2.79
N GLN A 36 2.20 6.93 -1.84
CA GLN A 36 1.62 7.89 -0.91
C GLN A 36 1.92 7.40 0.51
N GLU A 37 2.79 8.13 1.20
CA GLU A 37 3.10 7.90 2.60
C GLU A 37 2.00 8.48 3.48
N LEU A 38 1.54 7.68 4.44
CA LEU A 38 0.53 8.05 5.43
C LEU A 38 1.19 8.17 6.81
N PRO A 39 0.72 9.10 7.66
CA PRO A 39 1.28 9.27 8.99
C PRO A 39 1.07 8.02 9.84
N LEU A 40 2.07 7.70 10.68
CA LEU A 40 1.92 6.71 11.74
C LEU A 40 0.92 7.21 12.79
N GLY A 41 0.16 6.27 13.36
CA GLY A 41 -0.69 6.54 14.51
C GLY A 41 0.15 6.98 15.72
N PHE A 42 -0.48 7.66 16.67
CA PHE A 42 0.23 8.16 17.85
C PHE A 42 0.82 7.00 18.67
N ARG A 43 2.12 7.10 19.02
CA ARG A 43 2.89 6.04 19.71
C ARG A 43 3.65 6.52 20.95
N GLY A 44 3.13 7.54 21.65
CA GLY A 44 3.71 8.01 22.92
C GLY A 44 3.56 7.01 24.07
N ALA A 45 4.15 7.32 25.23
CA ALA A 45 4.12 6.44 26.42
C ALA A 45 2.70 6.08 26.92
N SER A 46 1.69 6.89 26.58
CA SER A 46 0.27 6.67 26.90
C SER A 46 -0.57 6.27 25.69
N ALA A 47 0.06 5.85 24.59
CA ALA A 47 -0.66 5.47 23.37
C ALA A 47 -1.36 4.13 23.53
N ASP A 48 -2.62 4.08 23.08
CA ASP A 48 -3.34 2.84 22.88
C ASP A 48 -3.02 2.31 21.46
N PRO A 49 -2.36 1.14 21.32
CA PRO A 49 -2.03 0.56 20.03
C PRO A 49 -3.25 0.31 19.14
N ALA A 50 -4.41 -0.03 19.70
CA ALA A 50 -5.62 -0.28 18.93
C ALA A 50 -6.17 1.01 18.32
N LYS A 51 -6.16 2.10 19.10
CA LYS A 51 -6.55 3.43 18.62
C LYS A 51 -5.58 3.95 17.55
N ALA A 52 -4.27 3.73 17.73
CA ALA A 52 -3.28 4.08 16.73
C ALA A 52 -3.49 3.31 15.41
N LEU A 53 -3.76 2.01 15.50
CA LEU A 53 -4.06 1.18 14.33
C LEU A 53 -5.33 1.63 13.61
N GLN A 54 -6.38 2.01 14.36
CA GLN A 54 -7.61 2.54 13.76
C GLN A 54 -7.37 3.87 13.03
N GLN A 55 -6.59 4.78 13.62
CA GLN A 55 -6.22 6.05 12.97
C GLN A 55 -5.46 5.81 11.65
N GLU A 56 -4.55 4.83 11.64
CA GLU A 56 -3.83 4.42 10.43
C GLU A 56 -4.79 3.86 9.37
N GLY A 57 -5.75 3.03 9.76
CA GLY A 57 -6.81 2.48 8.90
C GLY A 57 -7.70 3.57 8.30
N ASP A 58 -8.21 4.49 9.12
CA ASP A 58 -9.04 5.61 8.67
C ASP A 58 -8.30 6.49 7.65
N ALA A 59 -7.00 6.73 7.88
CA ALA A 59 -6.16 7.48 6.95
C ALA A 59 -5.95 6.74 5.61
N MET A 60 -5.81 5.40 5.64
CA MET A 60 -5.75 4.59 4.43
C MET A 60 -7.07 4.64 3.65
N LEU A 61 -8.20 4.42 4.32
CA LEU A 61 -9.52 4.44 3.70
C LEU A 61 -9.82 5.80 3.05
N ALA A 62 -9.42 6.91 3.70
CA ALA A 62 -9.55 8.25 3.14
C ALA A 62 -8.66 8.50 1.91
N ALA A 63 -7.55 7.76 1.76
CA ALA A 63 -6.63 7.88 0.64
C ALA A 63 -7.01 6.98 -0.57
N ILE A 64 -7.85 5.97 -0.36
CA ILE A 64 -8.38 5.12 -1.42
C ILE A 64 -9.34 5.94 -2.29
N ALA A 65 -9.16 5.90 -3.61
CA ALA A 65 -10.13 6.53 -4.51
C ALA A 65 -11.36 5.64 -4.69
N GLN A 66 -12.51 6.25 -4.96
CA GLN A 66 -13.83 5.61 -4.97
C GLN A 66 -13.90 4.28 -5.77
N ASP A 67 -13.24 4.23 -6.92
CA ASP A 67 -13.28 3.07 -7.82
C ASP A 67 -11.95 2.30 -7.86
N ASP A 68 -11.07 2.48 -6.88
CA ASP A 68 -9.86 1.68 -6.82
C ASP A 68 -10.18 0.22 -6.47
N ARG A 69 -9.49 -0.71 -7.12
CA ARG A 69 -9.33 -2.06 -6.62
C ARG A 69 -8.38 -2.03 -5.42
N VAL A 70 -8.85 -2.45 -4.25
CA VAL A 70 -8.04 -2.49 -3.03
C VAL A 70 -7.38 -3.86 -2.86
N VAL A 71 -6.07 -3.86 -2.59
CA VAL A 71 -5.29 -5.06 -2.29
C VAL A 71 -4.50 -4.81 -1.00
N ALA A 72 -4.85 -5.54 0.05
CA ALA A 72 -4.13 -5.50 1.32
C ALA A 72 -2.90 -6.42 1.28
N LEU A 73 -1.72 -5.90 1.62
CA LEU A 73 -0.52 -6.73 1.84
C LEU A 73 -0.49 -7.18 3.30
N ASP A 74 -0.88 -8.43 3.53
CA ASP A 74 -0.96 -9.04 4.86
C ASP A 74 -0.30 -10.42 4.85
N VAL A 75 0.33 -10.80 5.97
CA VAL A 75 1.01 -12.10 6.13
C VAL A 75 0.06 -13.30 6.02
N LYS A 76 -1.22 -13.11 6.34
CA LYS A 76 -2.28 -14.12 6.19
C LYS A 76 -2.89 -14.12 4.78
N GLY A 77 -2.38 -13.29 3.87
CA GLY A 77 -2.81 -13.19 2.50
C GLY A 77 -2.46 -14.41 1.66
N LYS A 78 -2.78 -14.34 0.36
CA LYS A 78 -2.44 -15.40 -0.59
C LYS A 78 -0.95 -15.30 -0.94
N ALA A 79 -0.23 -16.40 -0.79
CA ALA A 79 1.18 -16.50 -1.18
C ALA A 79 1.30 -16.72 -2.70
N TRP A 80 1.24 -15.64 -3.46
CA TRP A 80 1.36 -15.73 -4.92
C TRP A 80 2.78 -16.04 -5.37
N SER A 81 2.90 -16.91 -6.37
CA SER A 81 4.10 -16.98 -7.20
C SER A 81 4.23 -15.72 -8.08
N THR A 82 5.40 -15.52 -8.69
CA THR A 82 5.61 -14.44 -9.66
C THR A 82 4.65 -14.53 -10.85
N GLU A 83 4.41 -15.74 -11.35
CA GLU A 83 3.49 -16.00 -12.47
C GLU A 83 2.03 -15.71 -12.08
N GLU A 84 1.64 -16.05 -10.86
CA GLU A 84 0.31 -15.73 -10.33
C GLU A 84 0.13 -14.22 -10.19
N LEU A 85 1.12 -13.51 -9.65
CA LEU A 85 1.10 -12.05 -9.57
C LEU A 85 1.04 -11.42 -10.97
N ALA A 86 1.80 -11.94 -11.94
CA ALA A 86 1.75 -11.46 -13.33
C ALA A 86 0.34 -11.63 -13.94
N LYS A 87 -0.32 -12.75 -13.68
CA LYS A 87 -1.72 -12.97 -14.08
C LYS A 87 -2.67 -11.98 -13.41
N GLN A 88 -2.53 -11.77 -12.11
CA GLN A 88 -3.34 -10.77 -11.39
C GLN A 88 -3.14 -9.36 -11.96
N CYS A 89 -1.90 -8.97 -12.27
CA CYS A 89 -1.61 -7.68 -12.90
C CYS A 89 -2.28 -7.54 -14.28
N ALA A 90 -2.31 -8.59 -15.10
CA ALA A 90 -3.02 -8.59 -16.37
C ALA A 90 -4.54 -8.46 -16.18
N ASP A 91 -5.10 -9.19 -15.22
CA ASP A 91 -6.52 -9.11 -14.86
C ASP A 91 -6.89 -7.69 -14.38
N TRP A 92 -6.06 -7.07 -13.55
CA TRP A 92 -6.27 -5.69 -13.08
C TRP A 92 -6.19 -4.68 -14.23
N GLN A 93 -5.30 -4.90 -15.19
CA GLN A 93 -5.20 -4.05 -16.37
C GLN A 93 -6.47 -4.13 -17.23
N MET A 94 -7.06 -5.32 -17.38
CA MET A 94 -8.33 -5.52 -18.10
C MET A 94 -9.54 -4.94 -17.34
N ASP A 95 -9.52 -5.00 -16.01
CA ASP A 95 -10.53 -4.43 -15.12
C ASP A 95 -10.62 -2.90 -15.20
N GLY A 96 -9.58 -2.23 -15.71
CA GLY A 96 -9.57 -0.80 -16.04
C GLY A 96 -9.51 0.15 -14.85
N ARG A 97 -9.84 -0.31 -13.64
CA ARG A 97 -9.69 0.43 -12.38
C ARG A 97 -8.21 0.67 -12.05
N ASN A 98 -7.95 1.68 -11.22
CA ASN A 98 -6.65 1.78 -10.57
C ASN A 98 -6.57 0.78 -9.40
N VAL A 99 -5.35 0.49 -8.95
CA VAL A 99 -5.13 -0.44 -7.84
C VAL A 99 -4.53 0.31 -6.67
N SER A 100 -5.10 0.16 -5.48
CA SER A 100 -4.54 0.64 -4.21
C SER A 100 -3.98 -0.53 -3.41
N LEU A 101 -2.65 -0.61 -3.34
CA LEU A 101 -1.90 -1.55 -2.52
C LEU A 101 -1.72 -0.96 -1.12
N LEU A 102 -2.23 -1.63 -0.09
CA LEU A 102 -2.14 -1.15 1.29
C LEU A 102 -1.00 -1.84 2.03
N VAL A 103 -0.11 -1.03 2.63
CA VAL A 103 0.99 -1.51 3.49
C VAL A 103 0.82 -0.91 4.88
N GLY A 104 0.47 -1.78 5.83
CA GLY A 104 0.27 -1.41 7.23
C GLY A 104 1.54 -0.92 7.92
N GLY A 105 1.35 -0.23 9.05
CA GLY A 105 2.44 0.10 9.95
C GLY A 105 2.95 -1.13 10.69
N PRO A 106 3.82 -0.96 11.71
CA PRO A 106 4.36 -2.10 12.47
C PRO A 106 3.31 -2.97 13.19
N ASN A 107 2.09 -2.47 13.37
CA ASN A 107 0.98 -3.20 13.99
C ASN A 107 0.07 -3.89 12.95
N GLY A 108 0.39 -3.81 11.66
CA GLY A 108 -0.40 -4.38 10.57
C GLY A 108 -1.47 -3.43 10.05
N LEU A 109 -2.59 -3.99 9.59
CA LEU A 109 -3.74 -3.27 9.04
C LEU A 109 -4.92 -3.34 10.02
N ALA A 110 -5.73 -2.27 10.05
CA ALA A 110 -6.97 -2.26 10.78
C ALA A 110 -7.99 -3.25 10.16
N SER A 111 -8.96 -3.70 10.96
CA SER A 111 -10.03 -4.60 10.48
C SER A 111 -11.20 -3.88 9.81
N SER A 112 -11.15 -2.55 9.72
CA SER A 112 -12.20 -1.68 9.18
C SER A 112 -12.02 -1.41 7.69
#